data_AF-A0A496UWN3-F1
#
_entry.id   AF-A0A496UWN3-F1
#
_cell.length_a   1.000
_cell.length_b   1.000
_cell.length_c   1.000
_cell.angle_alpha   90.00
_cell.angle_beta   90.00
_cell.angle_gamma   90.00
#
_symmetry.space_group_name_H-M   'P 1'
#
loop_
_entity.id
_entity.type
_entity.pdbx_description
1 polymer ?
#
loop_
_entity_poly.entity_id
_entity_poly.type
_entity_poly.pdbx_seq_one_letter_code
_entity_poly.pdbx_strand_id
1 'polypeptide(L)'
;MENKTMTTDNRQQPDTPFMIERLMRHAMLQEEAQYESEEEFLDAIADQVADGLFERRLEELQNHPRELAQELAFQAYESGNGDQAGELVRQALELDPENCDALTLHAILTCEDAGELVAAMEHAATCGERCLGEEFFAEFMGDFWPMVQARPYMRTVKHLAEFMWQVGRRLDAVDLYENLLDLDPADHMGNGLLLVSYYLAMGESQRSGDLLEDIEDDGTVAAWSWVLLLLLVDDQDAALDALHQAMEANPYVAPWFVNMGDPEAEPVVAPYLESGSEDEAMVCAQMLGESWNRSPEAQMWLYNILVEMGLVDDEAGGPAGGGSGLAN
;
A
#
# COMPACT_ATOMS: atom_id res chain seq x y z
N MET A 1 9.17 -18.32 53.76
CA MET A 1 8.78 -18.69 52.39
C MET A 1 8.07 -17.46 51.84
N GLU A 2 8.88 -16.47 51.44
CA GLU A 2 9.07 -16.04 50.03
C GLU A 2 7.78 -15.37 49.54
N ASN A 3 7.62 -14.05 49.51
CA ASN A 3 8.38 -13.01 48.80
C ASN A 3 8.73 -13.36 47.34
N LYS A 4 7.84 -12.97 46.43
CA LYS A 4 8.25 -12.39 45.14
C LYS A 4 7.35 -11.19 44.85
N THR A 5 8.02 -10.05 44.74
CA THR A 5 7.54 -8.71 44.46
C THR A 5 7.78 -8.40 42.98
N MET A 6 7.05 -7.42 42.46
CA MET A 6 7.44 -6.48 41.39
C MET A 6 7.38 -6.99 39.94
N THR A 7 6.45 -6.43 39.13
CA THR A 7 6.55 -5.27 38.19
C THR A 7 6.74 -5.81 36.78
N THR A 8 6.15 -5.29 35.70
CA THR A 8 6.06 -3.90 35.21
C THR A 8 4.84 -3.81 34.27
N ASP A 9 3.95 -2.84 34.46
CA ASP A 9 3.90 -1.58 33.70
C ASP A 9 3.63 -1.78 32.20
N ASN A 10 2.35 -1.68 31.86
CA ASN A 10 1.77 -1.75 30.53
C ASN A 10 2.02 -0.41 29.80
N ARG A 11 3.28 -0.14 29.42
CA ARG A 11 3.59 0.92 28.46
C ARG A 11 3.16 0.41 27.10
N GLN A 12 1.89 0.64 26.74
CA GLN A 12 1.40 0.38 25.39
C GLN A 12 2.28 1.17 24.42
N GLN A 13 3.06 0.43 23.62
CA GLN A 13 3.77 0.97 22.47
C GLN A 13 2.74 1.63 21.55
N PRO A 14 3.02 2.83 21.00
CA PRO A 14 2.15 3.41 19.99
C PRO A 14 2.27 2.56 18.71
N ASP A 15 1.33 1.65 18.51
CA ASP A 15 1.18 0.86 17.29
C ASP A 15 0.81 1.83 16.14
N THR A 16 1.83 2.34 15.47
CA THR A 16 1.71 3.35 14.41
C THR A 16 2.51 2.90 13.19
N PRO A 17 2.06 3.21 11.96
CA PRO A 17 2.71 2.74 10.74
C PRO A 17 4.18 3.16 10.60
N PHE A 18 4.58 4.27 11.24
CA PHE A 18 5.95 4.80 11.14
C PHE A 18 6.83 4.50 12.36
N MET A 19 6.37 3.69 13.32
CA MET A 19 7.13 3.40 14.54
C MET A 19 8.51 2.81 14.25
N ILE A 20 8.58 1.79 13.39
CA ILE A 20 9.85 1.13 13.05
C ILE A 20 10.79 2.14 12.35
N GLU A 21 10.29 2.87 11.35
CA GLU A 21 11.09 3.86 10.63
C GLU A 21 11.60 4.99 11.56
N ARG A 22 10.79 5.45 12.52
CA ARG A 22 11.22 6.44 13.53
C ARG A 22 12.42 5.94 14.33
N LEU A 23 12.38 4.69 14.76
CA LEU A 23 13.43 4.06 15.55
C LEU A 23 14.70 3.87 14.71
N MET A 24 14.58 3.33 13.49
CA MET A 24 15.71 3.15 12.57
C MET A 24 16.40 4.48 12.22
N ARG A 25 15.61 5.55 11.98
CA ARG A 25 16.16 6.91 11.78
C ARG A 25 16.92 7.43 12.99
N HIS A 26 16.48 7.10 14.19
CA HIS A 26 17.22 7.47 15.41
C HIS A 26 18.53 6.69 15.54
N ALA A 27 18.52 5.38 15.30
CA ALA A 27 19.74 4.57 15.30
C ALA A 27 20.76 5.08 14.27
N MET A 28 20.29 5.48 13.08
CA MET A 28 21.13 6.10 12.05
C MET A 28 21.81 7.39 12.53
N LEU A 29 21.14 8.24 13.32
CA LEU A 29 21.75 9.44 13.91
C LEU A 29 22.83 9.13 14.94
N GLN A 30 22.76 7.97 15.57
CA GLN A 30 23.75 7.51 16.57
C GLN A 30 24.95 6.80 15.93
N GLU A 31 25.02 6.71 14.60
CA GLU A 31 26.00 5.92 13.85
C GLU A 31 26.05 4.45 14.31
N GLU A 32 24.88 3.90 14.71
CA GLU A 32 24.75 2.49 15.07
C GLU A 32 24.83 1.59 13.83
N ALA A 33 25.01 0.28 14.06
CA ALA A 33 25.20 -0.70 13.00
C ALA A 33 24.05 -0.69 11.98
N GLN A 34 24.37 -1.01 10.71
CA GLN A 34 23.34 -1.36 9.74
C GLN A 34 22.81 -2.76 10.06
N TYR A 35 21.50 -2.93 9.97
CA TYR A 35 20.80 -4.18 10.27
C TYR A 35 20.32 -4.83 8.97
N GLU A 36 20.34 -6.16 8.91
CA GLU A 36 19.94 -6.91 7.72
C GLU A 36 18.41 -7.05 7.61
N SER A 37 17.66 -6.83 8.70
CA SER A 37 16.20 -6.87 8.72
C SER A 37 15.59 -5.98 9.81
N GLU A 38 14.29 -5.66 9.68
CA GLU A 38 13.55 -4.96 10.74
C GLU A 38 13.43 -5.80 12.02
N GLU A 39 13.32 -7.13 11.91
CA GLU A 39 13.29 -8.04 13.05
C GLU A 39 14.59 -7.97 13.85
N GLU A 40 15.73 -8.07 13.16
CA GLU A 40 17.06 -7.93 13.78
C GLU A 40 17.23 -6.57 14.46
N PHE A 41 16.77 -5.50 13.79
CA PHE A 41 16.81 -4.16 14.34
C PHE A 41 16.00 -4.05 15.64
N LEU A 42 14.74 -4.52 15.64
CA LEU A 42 13.86 -4.44 16.79
C LEU A 42 14.43 -5.22 17.99
N ASP A 43 14.99 -6.40 17.76
CA ASP A 43 15.66 -7.20 18.79
C ASP A 43 16.87 -6.45 19.37
N ALA A 44 17.65 -5.75 18.53
CA ALA A 44 18.83 -5.01 18.96
C ALA A 44 18.51 -3.79 19.84
N ILE A 45 17.34 -3.17 19.66
CA ILE A 45 16.93 -1.96 20.41
C ILE A 45 15.94 -2.23 21.54
N ALA A 46 15.54 -3.48 21.77
CA ALA A 46 14.48 -3.84 22.73
C ALA A 46 14.73 -3.29 24.15
N ASP A 47 15.96 -3.40 24.65
CA ASP A 47 16.35 -2.85 25.96
C ASP A 47 16.27 -1.31 25.98
N GLN A 48 16.68 -0.66 24.88
CA GLN A 48 16.63 0.80 24.78
C GLN A 48 15.19 1.33 24.79
N VAL A 49 14.29 0.64 24.07
CA VAL A 49 12.85 0.94 24.04
C VAL A 49 12.25 0.81 25.44
N ALA A 50 12.59 -0.26 26.18
CA ALA A 50 12.16 -0.44 27.57
C ALA A 50 12.67 0.69 28.49
N ASP A 51 13.83 1.26 28.18
CA ASP A 51 14.46 2.37 28.90
C ASP A 51 14.05 3.78 28.39
N GLY A 52 12.95 3.90 27.66
CA GLY A 52 12.37 5.21 27.27
C GLY A 52 13.10 5.88 26.11
N LEU A 53 13.45 5.10 25.07
CA LEU A 53 14.06 5.62 23.83
C LEU A 53 13.18 6.67 23.14
N PHE A 54 11.86 6.49 23.14
CA PHE A 54 10.92 7.37 22.43
C PHE A 54 10.98 8.83 22.92
N GLU A 55 10.92 9.05 24.24
CA GLU A 55 10.98 10.40 24.81
C GLU A 55 12.33 11.06 24.57
N ARG A 56 13.43 10.30 24.73
CA ARG A 56 14.80 10.80 24.51
C ARG A 56 15.02 11.21 23.06
N ARG A 57 14.57 10.39 22.11
CA ARG A 57 14.65 10.68 20.67
C ARG A 57 14.04 12.04 20.34
N LEU A 58 12.84 12.34 20.84
CA LEU A 58 12.14 13.59 20.51
C LEU A 58 12.91 14.83 20.97
N GLU A 59 13.59 14.78 22.11
CA GLU A 59 14.43 15.88 22.59
C GLU A 59 15.66 16.07 21.69
N GLU A 60 16.27 14.98 21.24
CA GLU A 60 17.46 15.02 20.38
C GLU A 60 17.15 15.58 18.99
N LEU A 61 15.99 15.24 18.42
CA LEU A 61 15.54 15.72 17.11
C LEU A 61 15.53 17.25 17.00
N GLN A 62 15.41 17.98 18.11
CA GLN A 62 15.47 19.45 18.11
C GLN A 62 16.77 20.00 17.51
N ASN A 63 17.85 19.21 17.52
CA ASN A 63 19.14 19.58 16.92
C ASN A 63 19.31 19.09 15.47
N HIS A 64 18.32 18.39 14.91
CA HIS A 64 18.35 17.81 13.58
C HIS A 64 17.12 18.26 12.76
N PRO A 65 17.15 19.47 12.16
CA PRO A 65 15.97 20.07 11.52
C PRO A 65 15.29 19.17 10.47
N ARG A 66 16.05 18.42 9.67
CA ARG A 66 15.50 17.49 8.67
C ARG A 66 14.76 16.31 9.29
N GLU A 67 15.34 15.71 10.35
CA GLU A 67 14.68 14.60 11.04
C GLU A 67 13.48 15.07 11.87
N LEU A 68 13.53 16.30 12.40
CA LEU A 68 12.37 16.91 13.04
C LEU A 68 11.26 17.21 12.02
N ALA A 69 11.60 17.69 10.82
CA ALA A 69 10.64 17.88 9.73
C ALA A 69 9.96 16.56 9.35
N GLN A 70 10.73 15.49 9.24
CA GLN A 70 10.21 14.15 8.96
C GLN A 70 9.31 13.62 10.09
N GLU A 71 9.67 13.85 11.35
CA GLU A 71 8.82 13.49 12.50
C GLU A 71 7.48 14.22 12.46
N LEU A 72 7.47 15.51 12.10
CA LEU A 72 6.24 16.28 11.92
C LEU A 72 5.41 15.75 10.74
N ALA A 73 6.04 15.30 9.66
CA ALA A 73 5.35 14.66 8.54
C ALA A 73 4.70 13.33 8.95
N PHE A 74 5.37 12.50 9.77
CA PHE A 74 4.75 11.28 10.33
C PHE A 74 3.55 11.60 11.22
N GLN A 75 3.68 12.59 12.10
CA GLN A 75 2.57 13.04 12.94
C GLN A 75 1.40 13.57 12.09
N ALA A 76 1.68 14.19 10.94
CA ALA A 76 0.65 14.67 10.03
C ALA A 76 -0.11 13.51 9.38
N TYR A 77 0.58 12.45 8.92
CA TYR A 77 -0.07 11.22 8.45
C TYR A 77 -0.96 10.58 9.54
N GLU A 78 -0.50 10.59 10.79
CA GLU A 78 -1.19 9.95 11.92
C GLU A 78 -2.29 10.83 12.57
N SER A 79 -2.39 12.09 12.16
CA SER A 79 -3.20 13.10 12.86
C SER A 79 -4.70 12.80 12.87
N GLY A 80 -5.22 12.01 11.92
CA GLY A 80 -6.65 11.75 11.73
C GLY A 80 -7.54 12.99 11.51
N ASN A 81 -6.94 14.20 11.46
CA ASN A 81 -7.61 15.49 11.37
C ASN A 81 -6.86 16.38 10.37
N GLY A 82 -7.54 16.79 9.30
CA GLY A 82 -6.92 17.55 8.20
C GLY A 82 -6.35 18.91 8.61
N ASP A 83 -6.99 19.63 9.54
CA ASP A 83 -6.51 20.94 10.00
C ASP A 83 -5.21 20.80 10.79
N GLN A 84 -5.14 19.81 11.68
CA GLN A 84 -3.94 19.51 12.45
C GLN A 84 -2.82 18.97 11.54
N ALA A 85 -3.14 18.08 10.59
CA ALA A 85 -2.18 17.60 9.59
C ALA A 85 -1.59 18.76 8.77
N GLY A 86 -2.42 19.71 8.33
CA GLY A 86 -1.98 20.88 7.57
C GLY A 86 -1.03 21.79 8.35
N GLU A 87 -1.27 21.99 9.65
CA GLU A 87 -0.37 22.76 10.51
C GLU A 87 0.97 22.06 10.74
N LEU A 88 0.96 20.74 10.94
CA LEU A 88 2.17 19.92 11.07
C LEU A 88 3.01 19.93 9.78
N VAL A 89 2.35 19.80 8.62
CA VAL A 89 2.98 19.90 7.30
C VAL A 89 3.64 21.27 7.11
N ARG A 90 2.94 22.35 7.47
CA ARG A 90 3.49 23.71 7.39
C ARG A 90 4.76 23.84 8.24
N GLN A 91 4.74 23.33 9.47
CA GLN A 91 5.91 23.35 10.36
C GLN A 91 7.07 22.50 9.81
N ALA A 92 6.77 21.34 9.22
CA ALA A 92 7.78 20.48 8.59
C ALA A 92 8.48 21.20 7.43
N LEU A 93 7.72 21.84 6.54
CA LEU A 93 8.25 22.55 5.37
C LEU A 93 8.99 23.85 5.75
N GLU A 94 8.71 24.45 6.91
CA GLU A 94 9.51 25.55 7.44
C GLU A 94 10.91 25.10 7.89
N LEU A 95 11.05 23.87 8.37
CA LEU A 95 12.32 23.28 8.79
C LEU A 95 13.10 22.68 7.62
N ASP A 96 12.40 22.01 6.71
CA ASP A 96 12.95 21.40 5.51
C ASP A 96 12.00 21.54 4.31
N PRO A 97 12.21 22.57 3.45
CA PRO A 97 11.36 22.82 2.29
C PRO A 97 11.34 21.70 1.24
N GLU A 98 12.29 20.77 1.30
CA GLU A 98 12.40 19.63 0.36
C GLU A 98 12.00 18.30 1.03
N ASN A 99 11.38 18.35 2.21
CA ASN A 99 10.90 17.14 2.87
C ASN A 99 9.82 16.44 2.03
N CYS A 100 10.15 15.24 1.57
CA CYS A 100 9.37 14.51 0.58
C CYS A 100 7.94 14.20 1.06
N ASP A 101 7.81 13.61 2.25
CA ASP A 101 6.50 13.25 2.82
C ASP A 101 5.64 14.50 3.13
N ALA A 102 6.26 15.57 3.65
CA ALA A 102 5.54 16.81 3.92
C ALA A 102 5.05 17.49 2.63
N LEU A 103 5.84 17.48 1.54
CA LEU A 103 5.40 17.98 0.24
C LEU A 103 4.24 17.15 -0.33
N THR A 104 4.30 15.83 -0.19
CA THR A 104 3.23 14.92 -0.63
C THR A 104 1.94 15.18 0.12
N LEU A 105 1.99 15.26 1.45
CA LEU A 105 0.82 15.60 2.27
C LEU A 105 0.30 17.02 1.97
N HIS A 106 1.19 17.99 1.76
CA HIS A 106 0.79 19.33 1.36
C HIS A 106 -0.02 19.30 0.06
N ALA A 107 0.43 18.54 -0.94
CA ALA A 107 -0.28 18.40 -2.21
C ALA A 107 -1.68 17.79 -2.01
N ILE A 108 -1.77 16.68 -1.26
CA ILE A 108 -3.05 16.00 -0.95
C ILE A 108 -4.04 16.93 -0.22
N LEU A 109 -3.54 17.76 0.71
CA LEU A 109 -4.39 18.62 1.53
C LEU A 109 -4.82 19.92 0.84
N THR A 110 -4.10 20.38 -0.19
CA THR A 110 -4.27 21.75 -0.73
C THR A 110 -4.63 21.84 -2.21
N CYS A 111 -4.28 20.83 -3.03
CA CYS A 111 -4.61 20.86 -4.45
C CYS A 111 -6.09 20.58 -4.68
N GLU A 112 -6.75 21.41 -5.52
CA GLU A 112 -8.18 21.28 -5.81
C GLU A 112 -8.46 20.54 -7.13
N ASP A 113 -7.46 20.45 -8.02
CA ASP A 113 -7.58 19.74 -9.29
C ASP A 113 -6.46 18.72 -9.53
N ALA A 114 -6.79 17.74 -10.36
CA ALA A 114 -5.94 16.60 -10.68
C ALA A 114 -4.60 17.01 -11.32
N GLY A 115 -4.58 18.06 -12.15
CA GLY A 115 -3.36 18.53 -12.81
C GLY A 115 -2.40 19.19 -11.82
N GLU A 116 -2.92 20.01 -10.93
CA GLU A 116 -2.16 20.61 -9.83
C GLU A 116 -1.59 19.55 -8.88
N LEU A 117 -2.41 18.57 -8.50
CA LEU A 117 -2.00 17.48 -7.62
C LEU A 117 -0.85 16.66 -8.24
N VAL A 118 -1.00 16.27 -9.50
CA VAL A 118 0.04 15.53 -10.24
C VAL A 118 1.34 16.32 -10.29
N ALA A 119 1.30 17.60 -10.68
CA ALA A 119 2.50 18.42 -10.76
C ALA A 119 3.18 18.61 -9.40
N ALA A 120 2.38 18.75 -8.32
CA ALA A 120 2.90 18.88 -6.96
C ALA A 120 3.54 17.58 -6.46
N MET A 121 2.98 16.42 -6.79
CA MET A 121 3.56 15.11 -6.44
C MET A 121 4.80 14.76 -7.27
N GLU A 122 4.82 15.08 -8.57
CA GLU A 122 6.03 14.97 -9.41
C GLU A 122 7.16 15.83 -8.82
N HIS A 123 6.83 17.03 -8.32
CA HIS A 123 7.78 17.89 -7.61
C HIS A 123 8.27 17.27 -6.29
N ALA A 124 7.37 16.70 -5.48
CA ALA A 124 7.74 16.01 -4.24
C ALA A 124 8.70 14.83 -4.52
N ALA A 125 8.38 13.99 -5.51
CA ALA A 125 9.24 12.90 -5.94
C ALA A 125 10.63 13.40 -6.40
N THR A 126 10.67 14.46 -7.23
CA THR A 126 11.92 15.08 -7.70
C THR A 126 12.77 15.62 -6.54
N CYS A 127 12.15 16.20 -5.51
CA CYS A 127 12.85 16.61 -4.29
C CYS A 127 13.43 15.40 -3.55
N GLY A 128 12.67 14.31 -3.42
CA GLY A 128 13.15 13.04 -2.86
C GLY A 128 14.38 12.50 -3.61
N GLU A 129 14.32 12.44 -4.94
CA GLU A 129 15.45 11.98 -5.78
C GLU A 129 16.69 12.85 -5.58
N ARG A 130 16.53 14.18 -5.56
CA ARG A 130 17.63 15.11 -5.33
C ARG A 130 18.23 14.96 -3.93
N CYS A 131 17.39 14.76 -2.91
CA CYS A 131 17.82 14.58 -1.53
C CYS A 131 18.64 13.30 -1.33
N LEU A 132 18.29 12.21 -2.03
CA LEU A 132 19.05 10.96 -2.03
C LEU A 132 20.33 11.07 -2.86
N GLY A 133 20.23 11.63 -4.07
CA GLY A 133 21.34 11.83 -4.99
C GLY A 133 21.73 10.58 -5.80
N GLU A 134 22.38 10.81 -6.94
CA GLU A 134 22.70 9.74 -7.92
C GLU A 134 23.58 8.63 -7.35
N GLU A 135 24.53 8.95 -6.46
CA GLU A 135 25.41 7.97 -5.82
C GLU A 135 24.62 7.00 -4.94
N PHE A 136 23.62 7.50 -4.21
CA PHE A 136 22.74 6.67 -3.39
C PHE A 136 21.94 5.69 -4.26
N PHE A 137 21.34 6.17 -5.35
CA PHE A 137 20.62 5.30 -6.30
C PHE A 137 21.55 4.23 -6.89
N ALA A 138 22.78 4.59 -7.25
CA ALA A 138 23.73 3.64 -7.80
C ALA A 138 24.21 2.59 -6.78
N GLU A 139 24.30 2.96 -5.51
CA GLU A 139 24.76 2.07 -4.42
C GLU A 139 23.66 1.14 -3.93
N PHE A 140 22.43 1.63 -3.78
CA PHE A 140 21.35 0.91 -3.09
C PHE A 140 20.26 0.38 -4.00
N MET A 141 20.37 0.47 -5.33
CA MET A 141 19.36 -0.09 -6.25
C MET A 141 19.05 -1.56 -5.90
N GLY A 142 17.77 -1.88 -5.72
CA GLY A 142 17.30 -3.20 -5.26
C GLY A 142 17.26 -3.39 -3.74
N ASP A 143 17.84 -2.47 -2.97
CA ASP A 143 17.97 -2.52 -1.51
C ASP A 143 17.53 -1.18 -0.86
N PHE A 144 16.51 -0.50 -1.42
CA PHE A 144 16.06 0.79 -0.89
C PHE A 144 15.37 0.65 0.48
N TRP A 145 14.64 -0.44 0.74
CA TRP A 145 13.81 -0.57 1.94
C TRP A 145 14.58 -0.50 3.27
N PRO A 146 15.73 -1.18 3.43
CA PRO A 146 16.55 -1.05 4.64
C PRO A 146 17.09 0.37 4.85
N MET A 147 17.20 1.18 3.78
CA MET A 147 17.67 2.56 3.83
C MET A 147 16.52 3.51 4.16
N VAL A 148 16.31 3.80 5.44
CA VAL A 148 15.19 4.62 5.91
C VAL A 148 15.09 6.00 5.28
N GLN A 149 16.20 6.58 4.81
CA GLN A 149 16.20 7.85 4.09
C GLN A 149 15.43 7.77 2.77
N ALA A 150 15.34 6.59 2.15
CA ALA A 150 14.69 6.36 0.87
C ALA A 150 13.18 6.11 0.97
N ARG A 151 12.69 5.68 2.14
CA ARG A 151 11.27 5.32 2.34
C ARG A 151 10.29 6.47 2.03
N PRO A 152 10.56 7.75 2.39
CA PRO A 152 9.70 8.86 1.97
C PRO A 152 9.60 9.03 0.45
N TYR A 153 10.70 8.82 -0.28
CA TYR A 153 10.70 8.89 -1.74
C TYR A 153 9.84 7.78 -2.33
N MET A 154 10.03 6.52 -1.89
CA MET A 154 9.25 5.38 -2.36
C MET A 154 7.75 5.55 -2.06
N ARG A 155 7.37 5.99 -0.86
CA ARG A 155 5.96 6.31 -0.54
C ARG A 155 5.39 7.40 -1.44
N THR A 156 6.17 8.44 -1.72
CA THR A 156 5.74 9.55 -2.59
C THR A 156 5.55 9.07 -4.03
N VAL A 157 6.45 8.24 -4.55
CA VAL A 157 6.32 7.62 -5.87
C VAL A 157 5.10 6.70 -5.93
N LYS A 158 4.83 5.92 -4.88
CA LYS A 158 3.62 5.08 -4.79
C LYS A 158 2.35 5.93 -4.87
N HIS A 159 2.25 6.98 -4.05
CA HIS A 159 1.12 7.90 -4.13
C HIS A 159 0.97 8.51 -5.53
N LEU A 160 2.07 9.00 -6.11
CA LEU A 160 2.06 9.52 -7.48
C LEU A 160 1.52 8.50 -8.48
N ALA A 161 1.94 7.24 -8.40
CA ALA A 161 1.48 6.17 -9.27
C ALA A 161 -0.02 5.88 -9.10
N GLU A 162 -0.51 5.81 -7.87
CA GLU A 162 -1.94 5.65 -7.55
C GLU A 162 -2.76 6.79 -8.17
N PHE A 163 -2.33 8.04 -8.01
CA PHE A 163 -3.02 9.19 -8.58
C PHE A 163 -2.94 9.24 -10.11
N MET A 164 -1.79 8.91 -10.70
CA MET A 164 -1.64 8.79 -12.16
C MET A 164 -2.63 7.80 -12.75
N TRP A 165 -2.82 6.66 -12.08
CA TRP A 165 -3.79 5.65 -12.48
C TRP A 165 -5.22 6.23 -12.46
N GLN A 166 -5.61 6.87 -11.36
CA GLN A 166 -6.94 7.47 -11.17
C GLN A 166 -7.26 8.53 -12.23
N VAL A 167 -6.29 9.37 -12.60
CA VAL A 167 -6.49 10.44 -13.61
C VAL A 167 -6.37 9.95 -15.05
N GLY A 168 -6.19 8.64 -15.27
CA GLY A 168 -6.15 8.03 -16.60
C GLY A 168 -4.78 8.01 -17.26
N ARG A 169 -3.71 8.46 -16.58
CA ARG A 169 -2.32 8.33 -17.04
C ARG A 169 -1.77 6.93 -16.72
N ARG A 170 -2.43 5.92 -17.31
CA ARG A 170 -2.27 4.50 -16.95
C ARG A 170 -0.85 3.95 -17.19
N LEU A 171 -0.23 4.29 -18.32
CA LEU A 171 1.12 3.84 -18.63
C LEU A 171 2.16 4.48 -17.70
N ASP A 172 2.01 5.77 -17.39
CA ASP A 172 2.91 6.46 -16.46
C ASP A 172 2.80 5.86 -15.04
N ALA A 173 1.60 5.49 -14.60
CA ALA A 173 1.40 4.80 -13.33
C ALA A 173 2.13 3.45 -13.30
N VAL A 174 1.99 2.65 -14.36
CA VAL A 174 2.65 1.35 -14.50
C VAL A 174 4.17 1.50 -14.45
N ASP A 175 4.74 2.45 -15.19
CA ASP A 175 6.18 2.70 -15.18
C ASP A 175 6.69 3.05 -13.77
N LEU A 176 5.91 3.81 -12.99
CA LEU A 176 6.25 4.15 -11.61
C LEU A 176 6.19 2.93 -10.68
N TYR A 177 5.22 2.04 -10.86
CA TYR A 177 5.13 0.80 -10.08
C TYR A 177 6.22 -0.20 -10.42
N GLU A 178 6.58 -0.34 -11.70
CA GLU A 178 7.73 -1.15 -12.11
C GLU A 178 9.02 -0.60 -11.50
N ASN A 179 9.21 0.72 -11.54
CA ASN A 179 10.34 1.36 -10.88
C ASN A 179 10.34 1.11 -9.36
N LEU A 180 9.19 1.12 -8.68
CA LEU A 180 9.13 0.77 -7.25
C LEU A 180 9.61 -0.65 -6.97
N LEU A 181 9.27 -1.62 -7.84
CA LEU A 181 9.75 -3.00 -7.72
C LEU A 181 11.25 -3.12 -8.06
N ASP A 182 11.78 -2.29 -8.95
CA ASP A 182 13.24 -2.23 -9.19
C ASP A 182 13.99 -1.67 -7.96
N LEU A 183 13.40 -0.71 -7.24
CA LEU A 183 13.98 -0.12 -6.03
C LEU A 183 13.93 -1.07 -4.83
N ASP A 184 12.84 -1.83 -4.70
CA ASP A 184 12.59 -2.80 -3.63
C ASP A 184 11.93 -4.08 -4.18
N PRO A 185 12.71 -5.04 -4.72
CA PRO A 185 12.21 -6.29 -5.29
C PRO A 185 11.55 -7.22 -4.26
N ALA A 186 11.84 -7.01 -2.96
CA ALA A 186 11.17 -7.72 -1.87
C ALA A 186 9.75 -7.16 -1.59
N ASP A 187 9.39 -6.07 -2.26
CA ASP A 187 8.07 -5.46 -2.26
C ASP A 187 7.46 -5.19 -0.87
N HIS A 188 8.23 -4.56 0.01
CA HIS A 188 7.80 -4.28 1.39
C HIS A 188 6.58 -3.34 1.47
N MET A 189 6.30 -2.59 0.39
CA MET A 189 5.13 -1.70 0.31
C MET A 189 3.90 -2.35 -0.37
N GLY A 190 3.99 -3.61 -0.82
CA GLY A 190 2.89 -4.35 -1.44
C GLY A 190 2.43 -3.76 -2.78
N ASN A 191 3.37 -3.33 -3.62
CA ASN A 191 3.16 -2.75 -4.93
C ASN A 191 2.89 -3.80 -6.02
N GLY A 192 3.43 -5.01 -5.88
CA GLY A 192 3.39 -6.06 -6.89
C GLY A 192 1.95 -6.48 -7.22
N LEU A 193 1.14 -6.77 -6.21
CA LEU A 193 -0.27 -7.14 -6.42
C LEU A 193 -1.13 -5.99 -6.96
N LEU A 194 -0.82 -4.74 -6.61
CA LEU A 194 -1.44 -3.57 -7.23
C LEU A 194 -1.06 -3.47 -8.71
N LEU A 195 0.21 -3.70 -9.06
CA LEU A 195 0.67 -3.71 -10.44
C LEU A 195 0.02 -4.85 -11.25
N VAL A 196 -0.15 -6.04 -10.65
CA VAL A 196 -0.92 -7.13 -11.25
C VAL A 196 -2.35 -6.68 -11.56
N SER A 197 -3.03 -6.01 -10.62
CA SER A 197 -4.41 -5.55 -10.84
C SER A 197 -4.49 -4.56 -12.02
N TYR A 198 -3.48 -3.71 -12.18
CA TYR A 198 -3.37 -2.77 -13.30
C TYR A 198 -3.09 -3.47 -14.63
N TYR A 199 -2.20 -4.46 -14.67
CA TYR A 199 -2.01 -5.29 -15.86
C TYR A 199 -3.29 -6.01 -16.26
N LEU A 200 -4.02 -6.60 -15.31
CA LEU A 200 -5.30 -7.25 -15.57
C LEU A 200 -6.33 -6.25 -16.12
N ALA A 201 -6.42 -5.04 -15.55
CA ALA A 201 -7.32 -3.99 -16.03
C ALA A 201 -7.00 -3.51 -17.45
N MET A 202 -5.74 -3.62 -17.89
CA MET A 202 -5.31 -3.30 -19.26
C MET A 202 -5.39 -4.51 -20.21
N GLY A 203 -5.69 -5.71 -19.70
CA GLY A 203 -5.69 -6.95 -20.49
C GLY A 203 -4.28 -7.47 -20.81
N GLU A 204 -3.27 -7.06 -20.05
CA GLU A 204 -1.86 -7.47 -20.23
C GLU A 204 -1.59 -8.84 -19.59
N SER A 205 -2.31 -9.87 -20.04
CA SER A 205 -2.33 -11.19 -19.41
C SER A 205 -0.94 -11.82 -19.21
N GLN A 206 -0.02 -11.64 -20.17
CA GLN A 206 1.33 -12.18 -20.03
C GLN A 206 2.07 -11.53 -18.86
N ARG A 207 2.06 -10.19 -18.77
CA ARG A 207 2.73 -9.45 -17.68
C ARG A 207 2.08 -9.74 -16.33
N SER A 208 0.76 -9.89 -16.29
CA SER A 208 0.04 -10.33 -15.08
C SER A 208 0.51 -11.71 -14.62
N GLY A 209 0.62 -12.67 -15.54
CA GLY A 209 1.04 -14.03 -15.21
C GLY A 209 2.49 -14.09 -14.74
N ASP A 210 3.41 -13.46 -15.48
CA ASP A 210 4.83 -13.41 -15.13
C ASP A 210 5.03 -12.82 -13.72
N LEU A 211 4.37 -11.70 -13.41
CA LEU A 211 4.49 -11.05 -12.10
C LEU A 211 3.80 -11.85 -10.98
N LEU A 212 2.65 -12.49 -11.24
CA LEU A 212 2.01 -13.36 -10.24
C LEU A 212 2.85 -14.59 -9.90
N GLU A 213 3.60 -15.13 -10.86
CA GLU A 213 4.54 -16.23 -10.61
C GLU A 213 5.71 -15.77 -9.72
N ASP A 214 6.20 -14.55 -9.90
CA ASP A 214 7.33 -14.00 -9.16
C ASP A 214 6.98 -13.61 -7.70
N ILE A 215 5.75 -13.18 -7.43
CA ILE A 215 5.31 -12.70 -6.09
C ILE A 215 5.24 -13.85 -5.05
N GLU A 216 5.16 -15.12 -5.46
CA GLU A 216 5.04 -16.30 -4.57
C GLU A 216 3.99 -16.16 -3.44
N ASP A 217 2.91 -15.39 -3.66
CA ASP A 217 1.82 -15.16 -2.70
C ASP A 217 0.60 -16.04 -3.01
N ASP A 218 0.08 -16.73 -1.98
CA ASP A 218 -1.14 -17.54 -2.04
C ASP A 218 -2.35 -16.86 -1.36
N GLY A 219 -2.20 -15.59 -0.98
CA GLY A 219 -3.21 -14.76 -0.34
C GLY A 219 -4.39 -14.42 -1.24
N THR A 220 -5.42 -13.82 -0.63
CA THR A 220 -6.71 -13.56 -1.26
C THR A 220 -6.59 -12.80 -2.58
N VAL A 221 -5.78 -11.74 -2.63
CA VAL A 221 -5.64 -10.92 -3.85
C VAL A 221 -4.98 -11.71 -4.98
N ALA A 222 -3.92 -12.47 -4.69
CA ALA A 222 -3.22 -13.30 -5.66
C ALA A 222 -4.15 -14.40 -6.22
N ALA A 223 -4.86 -15.12 -5.34
CA ALA A 223 -5.79 -16.17 -5.73
C ALA A 223 -6.90 -15.65 -6.65
N TRP A 224 -7.52 -14.52 -6.31
CA TRP A 224 -8.55 -13.90 -7.15
C TRP A 224 -8.01 -13.24 -8.43
N SER A 225 -6.73 -12.83 -8.46
CA SER A 225 -6.04 -12.37 -9.66
C SER A 225 -5.83 -13.51 -10.66
N TRP A 226 -5.44 -14.70 -10.18
CA TRP A 226 -5.29 -15.90 -11.02
C TRP A 226 -6.60 -16.29 -11.70
N VAL A 227 -7.74 -16.22 -11.01
CA VAL A 227 -9.06 -16.48 -11.61
C VAL A 227 -9.30 -15.56 -12.80
N LEU A 228 -9.13 -14.25 -12.63
CA LEU A 228 -9.36 -13.29 -13.71
C LEU A 228 -8.36 -13.49 -14.86
N LEU A 229 -7.09 -13.70 -14.55
CA LEU A 229 -6.06 -13.97 -15.56
C LEU A 229 -6.43 -15.16 -16.45
N LEU A 230 -6.83 -16.29 -15.85
CA LEU A 230 -7.16 -17.52 -16.57
C LEU A 230 -8.41 -17.34 -17.45
N LEU A 231 -9.38 -16.55 -16.99
CA LEU A 231 -10.54 -16.16 -17.81
C LEU A 231 -10.14 -15.27 -18.99
N LEU A 232 -9.20 -14.34 -18.80
CA LEU A 232 -8.72 -13.46 -19.88
C LEU A 232 -7.99 -14.23 -20.99
N VAL A 233 -7.35 -15.36 -20.66
CA VAL A 233 -6.70 -16.25 -21.65
C VAL A 233 -7.60 -17.39 -22.14
N ASP A 234 -8.90 -17.36 -21.81
CA ASP A 234 -9.92 -18.35 -22.19
C ASP A 234 -9.61 -19.79 -21.73
N ASP A 235 -8.94 -19.95 -20.58
CA ASP A 235 -8.71 -21.24 -19.93
C ASP A 235 -9.71 -21.45 -18.80
N GLN A 236 -10.94 -21.81 -19.16
CA GLN A 236 -12.05 -21.95 -18.20
C GLN A 236 -11.88 -23.12 -17.24
N ASP A 237 -11.23 -24.21 -17.67
CA ASP A 237 -10.98 -25.37 -16.81
C ASP A 237 -10.00 -24.98 -15.70
N ALA A 238 -8.88 -24.32 -16.06
CA ALA A 238 -7.94 -23.81 -15.07
C ALA A 238 -8.55 -22.70 -14.20
N ALA A 239 -9.37 -21.82 -14.78
CA ALA A 239 -10.05 -20.77 -14.02
C ALA A 239 -11.00 -21.34 -12.96
N LEU A 240 -11.68 -22.46 -13.25
CA LEU A 240 -12.52 -23.15 -12.27
C LEU A 240 -11.69 -23.74 -11.11
N ASP A 241 -10.54 -24.34 -11.41
CA ASP A 241 -9.62 -24.85 -10.39
C ASP A 241 -9.03 -23.71 -9.52
N ALA A 242 -8.69 -22.58 -10.14
CA ALA A 242 -8.27 -21.38 -9.42
C ALA A 242 -9.39 -20.78 -8.58
N LEU A 243 -10.63 -20.78 -9.07
CA LEU A 243 -11.80 -20.28 -8.33
C LEU A 243 -12.04 -21.09 -7.06
N HIS A 244 -11.90 -22.42 -7.11
CA HIS A 244 -12.01 -23.23 -5.90
C HIS A 244 -10.98 -22.81 -4.85
N GLN A 245 -9.73 -22.57 -5.24
CA GLN A 245 -8.67 -22.09 -4.35
C GLN A 245 -8.99 -20.69 -3.80
N ALA A 246 -9.45 -19.78 -4.66
CA ALA A 246 -9.82 -18.41 -4.27
C ALA A 246 -11.01 -18.39 -3.29
N MET A 247 -11.98 -19.28 -3.47
CA MET A 247 -13.12 -19.46 -2.56
C MET A 247 -12.73 -20.12 -1.23
N GLU A 248 -11.74 -21.03 -1.24
CA GLU A 248 -11.16 -21.59 -0.02
C GLU A 248 -10.37 -20.55 0.77
N ALA A 249 -9.63 -19.68 0.09
CA ALA A 249 -8.88 -18.58 0.69
C ALA A 249 -9.83 -17.54 1.29
N ASN A 250 -10.76 -17.01 0.49
CA ASN A 250 -11.72 -16.01 0.97
C ASN A 250 -13.02 -15.99 0.13
N PRO A 251 -14.11 -16.60 0.63
CA PRO A 251 -15.38 -16.66 -0.09
C PRO A 251 -16.14 -15.32 -0.10
N TYR A 252 -15.77 -14.36 0.76
CA TYR A 252 -16.46 -13.07 0.85
C TYR A 252 -16.15 -12.15 -0.33
N VAL A 253 -15.17 -12.48 -1.17
CA VAL A 253 -14.79 -11.69 -2.35
C VAL A 253 -15.81 -11.84 -3.49
N ALA A 254 -16.31 -13.06 -3.72
CA ALA A 254 -17.14 -13.37 -4.89
C ALA A 254 -18.34 -12.43 -5.08
N PRO A 255 -19.13 -12.08 -4.03
CA PRO A 255 -20.23 -11.13 -4.14
C PRO A 255 -19.82 -9.77 -4.71
N TRP A 256 -18.62 -9.27 -4.42
CA TRP A 256 -18.13 -7.99 -4.93
C TRP A 256 -17.97 -8.03 -6.45
N PHE A 257 -17.38 -9.09 -7.00
CA PHE A 257 -17.12 -9.19 -8.43
C PHE A 257 -18.36 -9.50 -9.28
N VAL A 258 -19.48 -9.89 -8.66
CA VAL A 258 -20.78 -10.04 -9.34
C VAL A 258 -21.77 -8.91 -9.02
N ASN A 259 -21.27 -7.77 -8.53
CA ASN A 259 -22.07 -6.57 -8.18
C ASN A 259 -23.15 -6.82 -7.11
N MET A 260 -22.88 -7.72 -6.17
CA MET A 260 -23.72 -8.01 -5.00
C MET A 260 -23.09 -7.55 -3.68
N GLY A 261 -21.90 -6.95 -3.73
CA GLY A 261 -21.28 -6.27 -2.58
C GLY A 261 -22.02 -4.98 -2.21
N ASP A 262 -21.77 -4.46 -1.02
CA ASP A 262 -22.35 -3.19 -0.56
C ASP A 262 -21.59 -2.00 -1.19
N PRO A 263 -22.19 -1.25 -2.13
CA PRO A 263 -21.52 -0.11 -2.76
C PRO A 263 -21.32 1.07 -1.80
N GLU A 264 -21.99 1.07 -0.63
CA GLU A 264 -21.86 2.11 0.41
C GLU A 264 -20.87 1.71 1.52
N ALA A 265 -20.21 0.55 1.42
CA ALA A 265 -19.24 0.12 2.41
C ALA A 265 -18.09 1.12 2.55
N GLU A 266 -17.81 1.54 3.79
CA GLU A 266 -16.65 2.38 4.07
C GLU A 266 -15.37 1.60 3.82
N PRO A 267 -14.35 2.18 3.17
CA PRO A 267 -13.08 1.51 2.96
C PRO A 267 -12.45 1.02 4.27
N VAL A 268 -11.91 -0.21 4.27
CA VAL A 268 -11.13 -0.70 5.40
C VAL A 268 -9.84 0.10 5.52
N VAL A 269 -9.58 0.62 6.71
CA VAL A 269 -8.28 1.16 7.11
C VAL A 269 -7.83 0.38 8.35
N ALA A 270 -7.16 -0.74 8.13
CA ALA A 270 -6.65 -1.60 9.20
C ALA A 270 -5.16 -1.89 8.99
N PRO A 271 -4.31 -1.72 10.03
CA PRO A 271 -2.88 -2.03 9.91
C PRO A 271 -2.63 -3.55 9.79
N TYR A 272 -3.57 -4.37 10.23
CA TYR A 272 -3.52 -5.82 10.12
C TYR A 272 -4.89 -6.33 9.66
N LEU A 273 -4.88 -7.17 8.63
CA LEU A 273 -6.06 -7.87 8.13
C LEU A 273 -6.01 -9.32 8.61
N GLU A 274 -7.12 -9.82 9.14
CA GLU A 274 -7.25 -11.24 9.41
C GLU A 274 -7.43 -11.98 8.09
N SER A 275 -6.61 -13.01 7.85
CA SER A 275 -6.72 -13.85 6.65
C SER A 275 -8.09 -14.54 6.59
N GLY A 276 -8.73 -14.48 5.42
CA GLY A 276 -10.08 -14.99 5.15
C GLY A 276 -11.22 -14.09 5.66
N SER A 277 -10.93 -12.89 6.15
CA SER A 277 -11.95 -11.99 6.71
C SER A 277 -12.73 -11.21 5.64
N GLU A 278 -13.89 -10.67 6.03
CA GLU A 278 -14.66 -9.72 5.20
C GLU A 278 -13.86 -8.45 4.88
N ASP A 279 -13.03 -7.99 5.82
CA ASP A 279 -12.18 -6.82 5.64
C ASP A 279 -11.10 -7.07 4.58
N GLU A 280 -10.45 -8.24 4.61
CA GLU A 280 -9.51 -8.65 3.57
C GLU A 280 -10.20 -8.78 2.21
N ALA A 281 -11.43 -9.30 2.18
CA ALA A 281 -12.20 -9.38 0.95
C ALA A 281 -12.54 -8.01 0.37
N MET A 282 -12.86 -7.02 1.21
CA MET A 282 -13.09 -5.65 0.78
C MET A 282 -11.83 -5.00 0.21
N VAL A 283 -10.66 -5.23 0.83
CA VAL A 283 -9.37 -4.77 0.28
C VAL A 283 -9.09 -5.42 -1.08
N CYS A 284 -9.32 -6.73 -1.20
CA CYS A 284 -9.23 -7.43 -2.49
C CYS A 284 -10.16 -6.83 -3.55
N ALA A 285 -11.42 -6.57 -3.19
CA ALA A 285 -12.38 -5.93 -4.08
C ALA A 285 -11.98 -4.51 -4.47
N GLN A 286 -11.34 -3.74 -3.59
CA GLN A 286 -10.81 -2.41 -3.91
C GLN A 286 -9.65 -2.49 -4.90
N MET A 287 -8.73 -3.44 -4.73
CA MET A 287 -7.57 -3.60 -5.62
C MET A 287 -7.96 -4.12 -7.00
N LEU A 288 -8.82 -5.14 -7.06
CA LEU A 288 -9.18 -5.85 -8.30
C LEU A 288 -10.51 -5.38 -8.91
N GLY A 289 -11.27 -4.51 -8.24
CA GLY A 289 -12.60 -4.11 -8.68
C GLY A 289 -12.61 -3.50 -10.08
N GLU A 290 -11.62 -2.67 -10.42
CA GLU A 290 -11.51 -2.11 -11.77
C GLU A 290 -11.23 -3.18 -12.83
N SER A 291 -10.34 -4.14 -12.56
CA SER A 291 -9.98 -5.18 -13.54
C SER A 291 -11.15 -6.14 -13.81
N TRP A 292 -11.91 -6.50 -12.77
CA TRP A 292 -13.14 -7.30 -12.92
C TRP A 292 -14.25 -6.52 -13.64
N ASN A 293 -14.47 -5.25 -13.30
CA ASN A 293 -15.50 -4.43 -13.95
C ASN A 293 -15.23 -4.18 -15.44
N ARG A 294 -13.96 -4.24 -15.86
CA ARG A 294 -13.57 -4.18 -17.27
C ARG A 294 -13.76 -5.49 -18.03
N SER A 295 -14.15 -6.56 -17.33
CA SER A 295 -14.34 -7.91 -17.88
C SER A 295 -15.76 -8.43 -17.63
N PRO A 296 -16.82 -7.88 -18.28
CA PRO A 296 -18.20 -8.31 -18.08
C PRO A 296 -18.43 -9.81 -18.31
N GLU A 297 -17.67 -10.42 -19.24
CA GLU A 297 -17.70 -11.85 -19.51
C GLU A 297 -17.21 -12.66 -18.30
N ALA A 298 -16.15 -12.21 -17.62
CA ALA A 298 -15.64 -12.85 -16.40
C ALA A 298 -16.64 -12.72 -15.25
N GLN A 299 -17.27 -11.55 -15.09
CA GLN A 299 -18.32 -11.36 -14.08
C GLN A 299 -19.52 -12.27 -14.32
N MET A 300 -19.96 -12.40 -15.59
CA MET A 300 -21.06 -13.27 -15.96
C MET A 300 -20.70 -14.76 -15.78
N TRP A 301 -19.47 -15.14 -16.12
CA TRP A 301 -18.96 -16.49 -15.87
C TRP A 301 -19.02 -16.82 -14.38
N LEU A 302 -18.48 -15.94 -13.52
CA LEU A 302 -18.48 -16.14 -12.06
C LEU A 302 -19.91 -16.24 -11.52
N TYR A 303 -20.81 -15.34 -11.95
CA TYR A 303 -22.22 -15.37 -11.56
C TYR A 303 -22.87 -16.73 -11.86
N ASN A 304 -22.69 -17.25 -13.08
CA ASN A 304 -23.26 -18.54 -13.46
C ASN A 304 -22.71 -19.70 -12.61
N ILE A 305 -21.41 -19.70 -12.33
CA ILE A 305 -20.80 -20.71 -11.45
C ILE A 305 -21.38 -20.63 -10.03
N LEU A 306 -21.56 -19.43 -9.48
CA LEU A 306 -22.17 -19.25 -8.16
C LEU A 306 -23.63 -19.72 -8.11
N VAL A 307 -24.40 -19.55 -9.20
CA VAL A 307 -25.75 -20.10 -9.34
C VAL A 307 -25.72 -21.63 -9.39
N GLU A 308 -24.82 -22.23 -10.16
CA GLU A 308 -24.65 -23.69 -10.23
C GLU A 308 -24.25 -24.30 -8.87
N MET A 309 -23.45 -23.58 -8.09
CA MET A 309 -23.09 -23.94 -6.71
C MET A 309 -24.23 -23.73 -5.69
N GLY A 310 -25.32 -23.05 -6.08
CA GLY A 310 -26.44 -22.72 -5.19
C GLY A 310 -26.10 -21.64 -4.16
N LEU A 311 -25.09 -20.81 -4.45
CA LEU A 311 -24.68 -19.69 -3.60
C LEU A 311 -25.43 -18.39 -3.95
N VAL A 312 -26.02 -18.33 -5.15
CA VAL A 312 -26.81 -17.20 -5.65
C VAL A 312 -28.10 -17.74 -6.28
N ASP A 313 -29.23 -17.06 -6.03
CA ASP A 313 -30.51 -17.40 -6.66
C ASP A 313 -30.59 -16.84 -8.09
N ASP A 314 -31.04 -17.67 -9.05
CA ASP A 314 -31.22 -17.34 -10.47
C ASP A 314 -32.22 -16.17 -10.72
N GLU A 315 -33.06 -15.84 -9.72
CA GLU A 315 -34.03 -14.74 -9.81
C GLU A 315 -33.43 -13.35 -9.55
N ALA A 316 -32.16 -13.24 -9.12
CA ALA A 316 -31.55 -11.97 -8.75
C ALA A 316 -31.25 -11.02 -9.94
N GLY A 317 -31.33 -11.50 -11.18
CA GLY A 317 -30.99 -10.73 -12.38
C GLY A 317 -29.49 -10.46 -12.44
N GLY A 318 -28.78 -11.23 -13.28
CA GLY A 318 -27.33 -11.14 -13.42
C GLY A 318 -26.78 -9.72 -13.66
N PRO A 319 -25.46 -9.52 -13.52
CA PRO A 319 -24.84 -8.19 -13.53
C PRO A 319 -25.30 -7.39 -14.75
N ALA A 320 -25.85 -6.19 -14.50
CA ALA A 320 -26.42 -5.34 -15.54
C ALA A 320 -25.33 -4.94 -16.53
N GLY A 321 -25.35 -5.55 -17.73
CA GLY A 321 -24.37 -5.28 -18.78
C GLY A 321 -24.23 -3.78 -19.04
N GLY A 322 -23.02 -3.25 -18.86
CA GLY A 322 -22.67 -1.85 -19.02
C GLY A 322 -23.01 -1.33 -20.41
N GLY A 323 -24.22 -0.77 -20.54
CA GLY A 323 -24.61 0.01 -21.70
C GLY A 323 -23.82 1.32 -21.71
N SER A 324 -23.02 1.51 -22.75
CA SER A 324 -22.31 2.74 -23.07
C SER A 324 -23.20 3.99 -22.90
N GLY A 325 -23.01 4.70 -21.79
CA GLY A 325 -23.57 6.02 -21.53
C GLY A 325 -22.48 7.07 -21.66
N LEU A 326 -21.91 7.24 -22.86
CA LEU A 326 -21.25 8.50 -23.20
C LEU A 326 -22.35 9.57 -23.22
N ALA A 327 -22.37 10.41 -22.18
CA ALA A 327 -23.08 11.67 -22.18
C ALA A 327 -22.07 12.79 -21.93
N ASN A 328 -21.91 13.60 -22.98
CA ASN A 328 -21.17 14.86 -23.14
C ASN A 328 -20.70 15.59 -21.88
#